data_AF-A0A7T5EIF1-F1
#
_entry.id   AF-A0A7T5EIF1-F1
#
_cell.length_a   1.000
_cell.length_b   1.000
_cell.length_c   1.000
_cell.angle_alpha   90.00
_cell.angle_beta   90.00
_cell.angle_gamma   90.00
#
_symmetry.space_group_name_H-M   'P 1'
#
loop_
_entity.id
_entity.type
_entity.pdbx_description
1 polymer ?
#
loop_
_entity_poly.entity_id
_entity_poly.type
_entity_poly.pdbx_seq_one_letter_code
_entity_poly.pdbx_strand_id
1 'polypeptide(L)' 'MNNALWRLDPDYLAAYTEDTGIMARIRRYYSDIEPMARYYRAGKRIAVQYRVPNQRKRSMRRILGVDVARE' A
#
# COMPACT_ATOMS: atom_id res chain seq x y z
N MET A 1 12.99 -3.89 -3.61
CA MET A 1 11.86 -3.35 -2.82
C MET A 1 10.62 -4.06 -3.29
N ASN A 2 9.94 -4.78 -2.39
CA ASN A 2 8.77 -5.55 -2.77
C ASN A 2 7.50 -4.70 -2.61
N ASN A 3 6.72 -4.61 -3.68
CA ASN A 3 5.43 -3.92 -3.71
C ASN A 3 4.36 -4.93 -4.10
N ALA A 4 3.21 -4.86 -3.45
CA ALA A 4 2.09 -5.72 -3.79
C ALA A 4 0.76 -4.97 -3.60
N LEU A 5 -0.21 -5.34 -4.43
CA LEU A 5 -1.57 -4.83 -4.38
C LEU A 5 -2.52 -6.00 -4.56
N TRP A 6 -3.41 -6.24 -3.61
CA TRP A 6 -4.41 -7.31 -3.70
C TRP A 6 -5.76 -6.85 -3.16
N ARG A 7 -6.81 -7.58 -3.50
CA ARG A 7 -8.16 -7.28 -3.04
C ARG A 7 -8.34 -7.74 -1.59
N LEU A 8 -8.96 -6.90 -0.76
CA LEU A 8 -9.43 -7.30 0.56
C LEU A 8 -10.91 -7.66 0.49
N ASP A 9 -11.69 -6.82 -0.17
CA ASP A 9 -13.14 -6.94 -0.30
C ASP A 9 -13.64 -6.15 -1.54
N PRO A 10 -14.96 -6.06 -1.81
CA PRO A 10 -15.51 -5.31 -2.94
C PRO A 10 -15.24 -3.80 -2.92
N ASP A 11 -14.88 -3.22 -1.78
CA ASP A 11 -14.69 -1.78 -1.57
C ASP A 11 -13.23 -1.39 -1.32
N TYR A 12 -12.37 -2.34 -0.93
CA TYR A 12 -11.00 -2.07 -0.52
C TYR A 12 -9.94 -3.01 -1.13
N LEU A 13 -8.74 -2.45 -1.28
CA LEU A 13 -7.51 -3.15 -1.59
C LEU A 13 -6.54 -3.06 -0.41
N ALA A 14 -5.61 -4.00 -0.36
CA ALA A 14 -4.41 -3.91 0.45
C ALA A 14 -3.23 -3.52 -0.43
N ALA A 15 -2.50 -2.47 -0.03
CA ALA A 15 -1.26 -2.05 -0.65
C ALA A 15 -0.10 -2.30 0.32
N TYR A 16 0.84 -3.16 -0.06
CA TYR A 16 2.09 -3.39 0.67
C TYR A 16 3.25 -2.71 -0.05
N THR A 17 4.13 -2.07 0.73
CA THR A 17 5.39 -1.54 0.19
C THR A 17 6.49 -1.52 1.26
N GLU A 18 7.71 -1.82 0.82
CA GLU A 18 8.96 -1.58 1.55
C GLU A 18 9.62 -0.25 1.19
N ASP A 19 9.09 0.44 0.18
CA ASP A 19 9.66 1.67 -0.35
C ASP A 19 9.27 2.87 0.54
N THR A 20 10.25 3.43 1.24
CA THR A 20 10.06 4.60 2.11
C THR A 20 9.59 5.86 1.37
N GLY A 21 9.93 6.01 0.08
CA GLY A 21 9.45 7.08 -0.78
C GLY A 21 7.97 6.94 -1.10
N ILE A 22 7.51 5.72 -1.39
CA ILE A 22 6.07 5.44 -1.55
C ILE A 22 5.33 5.66 -0.23
N MET A 23 5.87 5.18 0.90
CA MET A 23 5.27 5.43 2.23
C MET A 23 5.12 6.94 2.51
N ALA A 24 6.15 7.73 2.22
CA ALA A 24 6.12 9.18 2.40
C ALA A 24 5.10 9.85 1.47
N ARG A 25 4.99 9.39 0.23
CA ARG A 25 4.03 9.88 -0.76
C ARG A 25 2.59 9.58 -0.36
N ILE A 26 2.30 8.35 0.08
CA ILE A 26 0.98 7.94 0.58
C ILE A 26 0.58 8.87 1.73
N ARG A 27 1.44 8.98 2.75
CA ARG A 27 1.20 9.84 3.93
C ARG A 27 0.97 11.31 3.57
N ARG A 28 1.64 11.83 2.54
CA ARG A 28 1.54 13.25 2.15
C ARG A 28 0.29 13.57 1.34
N TYR A 29 -0.11 12.69 0.43
CA TYR A 29 -1.11 13.03 -0.60
C TYR A 29 -2.42 12.25 -0.52
N TYR A 30 -2.50 11.20 0.31
CA TYR A 30 -3.66 10.31 0.39
C TYR A 30 -4.14 10.19 1.83
N SER A 31 -4.88 11.19 2.29
CA SER A 31 -5.43 11.24 3.65
C SER A 31 -6.50 10.16 3.90
N ASP A 32 -7.07 9.60 2.83
CA ASP A 32 -8.07 8.52 2.86
C ASP A 32 -7.45 7.10 2.90
N ILE A 33 -6.12 6.99 2.98
CA ILE A 33 -5.41 5.72 3.01
C ILE A 33 -4.74 5.54 4.38
N GLU A 34 -5.17 4.50 5.10
CA GLU A 34 -4.72 4.24 6.47
C GLU A 34 -3.79 3.02 6.56
N PRO A 35 -2.75 3.04 7.42
CA PRO A 35 -1.93 1.87 7.69
C PRO A 35 -2.73 0.77 8.41
N MET A 36 -2.77 -0.43 7.86
CA MET A 36 -3.33 -1.64 8.50
C MET A 36 -2.29 -2.38 9.33
N ALA A 37 -1.07 -2.52 8.79
CA ALA A 37 0.02 -3.23 9.46
C ALA A 37 1.36 -2.53 9.21
N ARG A 38 2.24 -2.61 10.21
CA ARG A 38 3.61 -2.10 10.13
C ARG A 38 4.56 -3.25 10.44
N TYR A 39 5.52 -3.49 9.56
CA TYR A 39 6.47 -4.59 9.70
C TYR A 39 7.81 -4.06 10.16
N TYR A 40 8.41 -4.75 11.14
CA TYR A 40 9.67 -4.36 11.75
C TYR A 40 10.68 -5.49 11.67
N ARG A 41 11.95 -5.14 11.47
CA ARG A 41 13.09 -6.04 11.58
C ARG A 41 14.18 -5.35 12.39
N ALA A 42 14.65 -5.99 13.45
CA ALA A 42 15.60 -5.41 14.40
C ALA A 42 15.19 -4.00 14.89
N GLY A 43 13.91 -3.82 15.24
CA GLY A 43 13.35 -2.54 15.71
C GLY A 43 13.14 -1.47 14.63
N LYS A 44 13.64 -1.66 13.40
CA LYS A 44 13.45 -0.73 12.28
C LYS A 44 12.23 -1.13 11.46
N ARG A 45 11.37 -0.16 11.13
CA ARG A 45 10.23 -0.39 10.22
C ARG A 45 10.75 -0.62 8.81
N ILE A 46 10.43 -1.78 8.24
CA ILE A 46 10.86 -2.18 6.89
C ILE A 46 9.74 -2.06 5.87
N ALA A 47 8.48 -2.21 6.28
CA ALA A 47 7.34 -2.17 5.37
C ALA A 47 6.06 -1.67 6.05
N VAL A 48 5.10 -1.27 5.23
CA VAL A 48 3.74 -0.91 5.67
C VAL A 48 2.74 -1.54 4.71
N GLN A 49 1.68 -2.09 5.27
CA GLN A 49 0.47 -2.45 4.54
C GLN A 49 -0.61 -1.39 4.82
N TYR A 50 -1.27 -0.91 3.77
CA TYR A 50 -2.32 0.09 3.82
C TYR A 50 -3.66 -0.48 3.37
N ARG A 51 -4.74 0.02 3.97
CA ARG A 51 -6.11 -0.13 3.47
C ARG A 51 -6.36 0.96 2.46
N VAL A 52 -6.73 0.58 1.24
CA VAL A 52 -6.89 1.50 0.11
C VAL A 52 -8.33 1.40 -0.40
N PRO A 53 -9.10 2.50 -0.42
CA PRO A 53 -10.40 2.52 -1.07
C PRO A 53 -10.29 2.20 -2.56
N ASN A 54 -11.23 1.42 -3.13
CA ASN A 54 -11.19 0.99 -4.53
C ASN A 54 -11.16 2.15 -5.53
N GLN A 55 -11.68 3.32 -5.15
CA GLN A 55 -11.59 4.56 -5.93
C GLN A 55 -10.14 4.97 -6.21
N ARG A 56 -9.18 4.56 -5.36
CA ARG A 56 -7.74 4.83 -5.50
C ARG A 56 -6.96 3.74 -6.24
N LYS A 57 -7.62 2.68 -6.72
CA LYS A 57 -6.98 1.54 -7.41
C LYS A 57 -6.01 1.97 -8.51
N ARG A 58 -6.43 2.86 -9.40
CA ARG A 58 -5.60 3.35 -10.51
C ARG A 58 -4.37 4.10 -10.02
N SER A 59 -4.52 4.93 -8.99
CA SER A 59 -3.40 5.65 -8.37
C SER A 59 -2.41 4.69 -7.73
N MET A 60 -2.89 3.69 -6.98
CA MET A 60 -2.04 2.71 -6.31
C MET A 60 -1.25 1.86 -7.31
N ARG A 61 -1.87 1.36 -8.38
CA ARG A 61 -1.16 0.65 -9.47
C ARG A 61 0.00 1.48 -10.02
N ARG A 62 -0.24 2.78 -10.26
CA ARG A 62 0.78 3.68 -10.82
C ARG A 62 1.92 3.97 -9.84
N ILE A 63 1.63 4.20 -8.56
CA ILE A 63 2.68 4.55 -7.59
C ILE A 63 3.46 3.32 -7.11
N LEU A 64 2.81 2.16 -7.00
CA LEU A 64 3.46 0.91 -6.60
C LEU A 64 4.16 0.22 -7.78
N GLY A 65 3.77 0.54 -9.01
CA GLY A 65 4.31 -0.10 -10.22
C GLY A 65 3.89 -1.56 -10.38
N VAL A 66 2.78 -1.96 -9.76
CA VAL A 66 2.26 -3.34 -9.78
C VAL A 66 0.77 -3.37 -10.10
N ASP A 67 0.32 -4.48 -10.66
CA ASP A 67 -1.10 -4.74 -10.86
C ASP A 67 -1.73 -5.39 -9.63
N VAL A 68 -3.07 -5.39 -9.60
CA VAL A 68 -3.79 -6.13 -8.57
C VAL A 68 -3.58 -7.61 -8.83
N ALA A 69 -3.11 -8.34 -7.82
CA ALA A 69 -2.96 -9.79 -7.88
C ALA A 69 -4.26 -10.43 -8.39
N ARG A 70 -4.13 -11.36 -9.34
CA ARG A 70 -5.26 -12.18 -9.80
C ARG A 70 -5.45 -13.28 -8.76
N GLU A 71 -6.68 -13.44 -8.29
CA GLU A 71 -7.10 -14.60 -7.48
C GLU A 71 -7.00 -15.89 -8.30
#